data_AF-A0A0U3E388-F1
#
_entry.id   AF-A0A0U3E388-F1
#
_cell.length_a   1.000
_cell.length_b   1.000
_cell.length_c   1.000
_cell.angle_alpha   90.00
_cell.angle_beta   90.00
_cell.angle_gamma   90.00
#
_symmetry.space_group_name_H-M   'P 1'
#
loop_
_entity.id
_entity.type
_entity.pdbx_description
1 polymer ?
#
loop_
_entity_poly.entity_id
_entity_poly.type
_entity_poly.pdbx_seq_one_letter_code
_entity_poly.pdbx_strand_id
1 'polypeptide(L)'
;MSSENTCNAQAWLKALSEKGWKCSPKDENEAYEVQRNVIEVAKSVWGEVIGMKIGLTSEESRAKFGGGPIFGPIFEKGVLGNGSSINLSKLSDPILEPEIFYCNGSYFISFEVPDNRYGKKWDELNYLEIIADIAGSYRVVVGDELQSFEGEVVLEGPNLLLKGKINSDKLRRNEELLKSKAPDGCLLLGTILPIVKVSEGHYSLECCGSKVEIDFI
;
A
#
# COMPACT_ATOMS: atom_id res chain seq x y z
N MET A 1 -18.73 -28.40 16.95
CA MET A 1 -18.66 -26.99 16.53
C MET A 1 -17.63 -26.93 15.42
N SER A 2 -18.05 -26.78 14.17
CA SER A 2 -17.12 -26.57 13.06
C SER A 2 -16.33 -25.30 13.34
N SER A 3 -15.01 -25.38 13.35
CA SER A 3 -14.16 -24.19 13.26
C SER A 3 -14.55 -23.45 11.99
N GLU A 4 -15.37 -22.41 12.10
CA GLU A 4 -15.60 -21.50 10.98
C GLU A 4 -14.22 -21.07 10.48
N ASN A 5 -13.94 -21.33 9.21
CA ASN A 5 -12.68 -20.96 8.60
C ASN A 5 -12.59 -19.41 8.64
N THR A 6 -11.86 -18.87 9.62
CA THR A 6 -11.80 -17.42 9.89
C THR A 6 -11.09 -16.65 8.77
N CYS A 7 -10.40 -17.38 7.87
CA CYS A 7 -9.76 -16.87 6.66
C CYS A 7 -10.66 -16.92 5.41
N ASN A 8 -11.99 -16.96 5.57
CA ASN A 8 -12.90 -16.85 4.44
C ASN A 8 -12.90 -15.43 3.82
N ALA A 9 -12.76 -15.36 2.50
CA ALA A 9 -12.81 -14.13 1.72
C ALA A 9 -14.13 -13.33 1.86
N GLN A 10 -15.26 -13.99 2.10
CA GLN A 10 -16.52 -13.29 2.36
C GLN A 10 -16.51 -12.54 3.71
N ALA A 11 -15.83 -13.09 4.72
CA ALA A 11 -15.64 -12.39 5.99
C ALA A 11 -14.71 -11.18 5.82
N TRP A 12 -13.73 -11.27 4.92
CA TRP A 12 -12.87 -10.15 4.54
C TRP A 12 -13.67 -9.00 3.89
N LEU A 13 -14.58 -9.31 2.96
CA LEU A 13 -15.43 -8.30 2.32
C LEU A 13 -16.25 -7.52 3.35
N LYS A 14 -16.85 -8.22 4.30
CA LYS A 14 -17.60 -7.62 5.41
C LYS A 14 -16.71 -6.68 6.24
N ALA A 15 -15.48 -7.12 6.50
CA ALA A 15 -14.49 -6.36 7.26
C ALA A 15 -13.97 -5.10 6.56
N LEU A 16 -14.25 -4.87 5.27
CA LEU A 16 -14.00 -3.58 4.62
C LEU A 16 -14.72 -2.42 5.34
N SER A 17 -15.95 -2.69 5.80
CA SER A 17 -16.79 -1.70 6.48
C SER A 17 -16.80 -1.87 8.00
N GLU A 18 -16.85 -3.11 8.49
CA GLU A 18 -17.01 -3.39 9.91
C GLU A 18 -15.69 -3.56 10.66
N LYS A 19 -14.58 -3.70 9.92
CA LYS A 19 -13.27 -4.15 10.44
C LYS A 19 -13.40 -5.49 11.20
N GLY A 20 -12.33 -5.87 11.90
CA GLY A 20 -12.36 -7.03 12.80
C GLY A 20 -12.22 -8.40 12.12
N TRP A 21 -11.65 -8.49 10.91
CA TRP A 21 -11.33 -9.78 10.30
C TRP A 21 -10.44 -10.62 11.22
N LYS A 22 -10.68 -11.94 11.30
CA LYS A 22 -10.05 -12.87 12.27
C LYS A 22 -9.21 -13.96 11.60
N CYS A 23 -8.79 -13.74 10.36
CA CYS A 23 -7.94 -14.70 9.67
C CYS A 23 -6.61 -14.90 10.41
N SER A 24 -6.15 -16.14 10.53
CA SER A 24 -4.86 -16.45 11.15
C SER A 24 -4.22 -17.60 10.36
N PRO A 25 -3.57 -17.30 9.22
CA PRO A 25 -2.85 -18.32 8.45
C PRO A 25 -1.73 -18.95 9.28
N LYS A 26 -1.45 -20.24 9.05
CA LYS A 26 -0.42 -20.99 9.80
C LYS A 26 0.97 -20.77 9.23
N ASP A 27 1.06 -20.54 7.92
CA ASP A 27 2.31 -20.33 7.20
C ASP A 27 2.12 -19.38 6.00
N GLU A 28 3.22 -19.07 5.32
CA GLU A 28 3.24 -18.16 4.18
C GLU A 28 2.45 -18.70 2.97
N ASN A 29 2.45 -20.02 2.75
CA ASN A 29 1.71 -20.63 1.65
C ASN A 29 0.19 -20.46 1.86
N GLU A 30 -0.29 -20.73 3.07
CA GLU A 30 -1.68 -20.50 3.44
C GLU A 30 -2.04 -19.01 3.36
N ALA A 31 -1.16 -18.12 3.82
CA ALA A 31 -1.39 -16.68 3.73
C ALA A 31 -1.57 -16.20 2.28
N TYR A 32 -0.72 -16.65 1.35
CA TYR A 32 -0.88 -16.33 -0.07
C TYR A 32 -2.08 -17.03 -0.72
N GLU A 33 -2.49 -18.20 -0.26
CA GLU A 33 -3.73 -18.83 -0.70
C GLU A 33 -4.95 -18.01 -0.30
N VAL A 34 -5.00 -17.57 0.96
CA VAL A 34 -6.04 -16.65 1.44
C VAL A 34 -6.01 -15.36 0.64
N GLN A 35 -4.83 -14.77 0.42
CA GLN A 35 -4.68 -13.56 -0.37
C GLN A 35 -5.30 -13.70 -1.77
N ARG A 36 -5.05 -14.80 -2.48
CA ARG A 36 -5.65 -15.06 -3.80
C ARG A 36 -7.18 -15.09 -3.74
N ASN A 37 -7.74 -15.76 -2.73
CA ASN A 37 -9.19 -15.83 -2.55
C ASN A 37 -9.79 -14.45 -2.21
N VAL A 38 -9.07 -13.65 -1.40
CA VAL A 38 -9.46 -12.27 -1.05
C VAL A 38 -9.41 -11.36 -2.28
N ILE A 39 -8.41 -11.50 -3.16
CA ILE A 39 -8.33 -10.72 -4.39
C ILE A 39 -9.58 -10.92 -5.26
N GLU A 40 -10.03 -12.16 -5.44
CA GLU A 40 -11.19 -12.45 -6.28
C GLU A 40 -12.48 -11.78 -5.77
N VAL A 41 -12.70 -11.77 -4.45
CA VAL A 41 -13.86 -11.06 -3.89
C VAL A 41 -13.67 -9.54 -3.90
N ALA A 42 -12.45 -9.05 -3.70
CA ALA A 42 -12.13 -7.61 -3.70
C ALA A 42 -12.42 -6.96 -5.07
N LYS A 43 -12.28 -7.71 -6.17
CA LYS A 43 -12.63 -7.23 -7.52
C LYS A 43 -14.06 -6.72 -7.63
N SER A 44 -15.01 -7.33 -6.91
CA SER A 44 -16.41 -6.89 -6.89
C SER A 44 -16.61 -5.48 -6.31
N VAL A 45 -15.67 -5.02 -5.47
CA VAL A 45 -15.72 -3.70 -4.81
C VAL A 45 -14.83 -2.70 -5.53
N TRP A 46 -13.59 -3.10 -5.83
CA TRP A 46 -12.54 -2.20 -6.31
C TRP A 46 -12.18 -2.34 -7.79
N GLY A 47 -12.88 -3.19 -8.54
CA GLY A 47 -12.61 -3.40 -9.96
C GLY A 47 -11.45 -4.36 -10.20
N GLU A 48 -10.97 -4.43 -11.44
CA GLU A 48 -9.90 -5.37 -11.78
C GLU A 48 -8.55 -4.99 -11.16
N VAL A 49 -7.68 -5.99 -11.04
CA VAL A 49 -6.28 -5.78 -10.65
C VAL A 49 -5.54 -5.20 -11.85
N ILE A 50 -5.01 -3.99 -11.69
CA ILE A 50 -4.26 -3.28 -12.74
C ILE A 50 -2.75 -3.28 -12.49
N GLY A 51 -2.32 -3.81 -11.34
CA GLY A 51 -0.93 -3.68 -10.92
C GLY A 51 -0.61 -4.40 -9.62
N MET A 52 0.63 -4.24 -9.18
CA MET A 52 1.16 -4.85 -7.96
C MET A 52 2.01 -3.85 -7.16
N LYS A 53 1.94 -3.97 -5.84
CA LYS A 53 2.81 -3.25 -4.90
C LYS A 53 3.77 -4.19 -4.20
N ILE A 54 4.87 -3.62 -3.70
CA ILE A 54 5.83 -4.32 -2.86
C ILE A 54 5.93 -3.65 -1.48
N GLY A 55 5.75 -4.43 -0.42
CA GLY A 55 5.89 -3.99 0.97
C GLY A 55 7.05 -4.67 1.67
N LEU A 56 7.39 -4.18 2.86
CA LEU A 56 8.42 -4.75 3.76
C LEU A 56 9.81 -4.91 3.11
N THR A 57 10.19 -3.96 2.25
CA THR A 57 11.48 -3.98 1.53
C THR A 57 12.66 -3.44 2.33
N SER A 58 12.42 -2.80 3.48
CA SER A 58 13.47 -2.27 4.34
C SER A 58 14.05 -3.33 5.27
N GLU A 59 15.29 -3.13 5.75
CA GLU A 59 15.87 -3.97 6.82
C GLU A 59 15.06 -3.89 8.11
N GLU A 60 14.60 -2.70 8.48
CA GLU A 60 13.79 -2.47 9.68
C GLU A 60 12.47 -3.25 9.63
N SER A 61 11.77 -3.22 8.50
CA SER A 61 10.54 -3.98 8.29
C SER A 61 10.78 -5.49 8.37
N ARG A 62 11.88 -5.99 7.80
CA ARG A 62 12.24 -7.41 7.87
C ARG A 62 12.60 -7.84 9.29
N ALA A 63 13.29 -6.98 10.05
CA ALA A 63 13.61 -7.22 11.45
C ALA A 63 12.34 -7.23 12.33
N LYS A 64 11.37 -6.35 12.05
CA LYS A 64 10.12 -6.24 12.80
C LYS A 64 9.17 -7.40 12.57
N PHE A 65 8.86 -7.70 11.30
CA PHE A 65 7.82 -8.67 10.97
C PHE A 65 8.34 -10.10 10.81
N GLY A 66 9.65 -10.25 10.55
CA GLY A 66 10.23 -11.50 10.08
C GLY A 66 9.78 -11.83 8.65
N GLY A 67 10.68 -12.32 7.80
CA GLY A 67 10.34 -12.72 6.43
C GLY A 67 10.89 -11.80 5.33
N GLY A 68 10.37 -12.00 4.12
CA GLY A 68 10.79 -11.30 2.91
C GLY A 68 9.89 -10.13 2.51
N PRO A 69 10.14 -9.51 1.36
CA PRO A 69 9.20 -8.58 0.76
C PRO A 69 7.85 -9.25 0.53
N ILE A 70 6.77 -8.50 0.75
CA ILE A 70 5.40 -8.95 0.50
C ILE A 70 4.85 -8.26 -0.75
N PHE A 71 3.90 -8.90 -1.41
CA PHE A 71 3.28 -8.38 -2.63
C PHE A 71 1.78 -8.28 -2.46
N GLY A 72 1.20 -7.21 -3.00
CA GLY A 72 -0.25 -6.98 -2.96
C GLY A 72 -0.78 -6.42 -4.28
N PRO A 73 -2.08 -6.61 -4.57
CA PRO A 73 -2.74 -6.08 -5.74
C PRO A 73 -2.88 -4.56 -5.68
N ILE A 74 -2.87 -3.91 -6.85
CA ILE A 74 -3.39 -2.57 -7.05
C ILE A 74 -4.67 -2.71 -7.88
N PHE A 75 -5.77 -2.20 -7.37
CA PHE A 75 -7.07 -2.27 -8.03
C PHE A 75 -7.39 -0.97 -8.76
N GLU A 76 -8.14 -1.05 -9.86
CA GLU A 76 -8.56 0.09 -10.68
C GLU A 76 -9.17 1.22 -9.84
N LYS A 77 -10.20 0.93 -9.04
CA LYS A 77 -10.85 1.92 -8.15
C LYS A 77 -10.07 2.21 -6.87
N GLY A 78 -8.91 1.56 -6.69
CA GLY A 78 -7.94 1.87 -5.66
C GLY A 78 -7.03 3.04 -6.02
N VAL A 79 -6.90 3.36 -7.32
CA VAL A 79 -6.09 4.48 -7.79
C VAL A 79 -6.95 5.74 -7.86
N LEU A 80 -6.49 6.78 -7.17
CA LEU A 80 -7.12 8.09 -7.08
C LEU A 80 -6.23 9.13 -7.75
N GLY A 81 -6.86 10.19 -8.27
CA GLY A 81 -6.15 11.32 -8.86
C GLY A 81 -5.60 12.29 -7.82
N ASN A 82 -4.63 13.10 -8.23
CA ASN A 82 -4.04 14.17 -7.43
C ASN A 82 -5.10 15.07 -6.75
N GLY A 83 -4.89 15.44 -5.50
CA GLY A 83 -5.80 16.29 -4.72
C GLY A 83 -7.05 15.56 -4.22
N SER A 84 -7.08 14.23 -4.25
CA SER A 84 -8.18 13.44 -3.69
C SER A 84 -8.23 13.52 -2.17
N SER A 85 -9.43 13.33 -1.61
CA SER A 85 -9.62 13.27 -0.16
C SER A 85 -9.90 11.85 0.34
N ILE A 86 -9.37 11.50 1.51
CA ILE A 86 -9.60 10.23 2.20
C ILE A 86 -10.17 10.48 3.59
N ASN A 87 -11.25 9.75 3.92
CA ASN A 87 -11.87 9.84 5.23
C ASN A 87 -11.12 8.95 6.26
N LEU A 88 -10.50 9.57 7.26
CA LEU A 88 -9.72 8.91 8.31
C LEU A 88 -10.55 7.98 9.17
N SER A 89 -11.83 8.31 9.41
CA SER A 89 -12.72 7.50 10.25
C SER A 89 -13.03 6.13 9.66
N LYS A 90 -12.65 5.87 8.40
CA LYS A 90 -12.80 4.58 7.72
C LYS A 90 -11.56 3.70 7.79
N LEU A 91 -10.44 4.22 8.29
CA LEU A 91 -9.16 3.50 8.33
C LEU A 91 -8.92 2.93 9.73
N SER A 92 -8.24 1.78 9.80
CA SER A 92 -7.97 1.10 11.07
C SER A 92 -6.83 1.77 11.85
N ASP A 93 -5.75 2.13 11.16
CA ASP A 93 -4.58 2.78 11.75
C ASP A 93 -3.91 3.67 10.69
N PRO A 94 -4.47 4.88 10.43
CA PRO A 94 -4.09 5.72 9.31
C PRO A 94 -2.58 5.97 9.21
N ILE A 95 -1.99 5.59 8.08
CA ILE A 95 -0.63 5.94 7.70
C ILE A 95 -0.59 6.37 6.22
N LEU A 96 0.44 7.10 5.87
CA LEU A 96 0.72 7.56 4.52
C LEU A 96 2.15 7.19 4.16
N GLU A 97 2.31 6.55 3.01
CA GLU A 97 3.60 6.11 2.49
C GLU A 97 3.94 6.92 1.23
N PRO A 98 4.95 7.79 1.27
CA PRO A 98 5.48 8.46 0.07
C PRO A 98 6.14 7.44 -0.83
N GLU A 99 5.68 7.31 -2.07
CA GLU A 99 5.96 6.18 -2.96
C GLU A 99 6.17 6.65 -4.41
N ILE A 100 6.76 5.79 -5.25
CA ILE A 100 6.73 5.98 -6.70
C ILE A 100 5.83 4.95 -7.36
N PHE A 101 4.91 5.46 -8.17
CA PHE A 101 4.04 4.66 -9.02
C PHE A 101 4.60 4.61 -10.44
N TYR A 102 4.80 3.43 -10.99
CA TYR A 102 5.21 3.22 -12.38
C TYR A 102 4.05 2.65 -13.18
N CYS A 103 3.72 3.24 -14.32
CA CYS A 103 2.75 2.64 -15.22
C CYS A 103 2.98 3.07 -16.67
N ASN A 104 2.78 2.15 -17.61
CA ASN A 104 2.89 2.38 -19.06
C ASN A 104 4.21 3.06 -19.49
N GLY A 105 5.33 2.72 -18.82
CA GLY A 105 6.65 3.26 -19.15
C GLY A 105 7.02 4.56 -18.44
N SER A 106 6.11 5.15 -17.67
CA SER A 106 6.28 6.42 -16.97
C SER A 106 6.30 6.24 -15.45
N TYR A 107 6.97 7.16 -14.74
CA TYR A 107 7.03 7.19 -13.28
C TYR A 107 6.27 8.39 -12.75
N PHE A 108 5.52 8.22 -11.68
CA PHE A 108 4.67 9.24 -11.08
C PHE A 108 4.97 9.34 -9.60
N ILE A 109 5.00 10.57 -9.10
CA ILE A 109 5.06 10.79 -7.66
C ILE A 109 3.71 10.42 -7.05
N SER A 110 3.72 9.69 -5.93
CA SER A 110 2.49 9.11 -5.40
C SER A 110 2.52 8.94 -3.89
N PHE A 111 1.33 8.69 -3.35
CA PHE A 111 1.14 8.21 -2.00
C PHE A 111 0.46 6.84 -2.01
N GLU A 112 0.94 5.89 -1.22
CA GLU A 112 0.11 4.78 -0.75
C GLU A 112 -0.58 5.18 0.56
N VAL A 113 -1.87 4.88 0.66
CA VAL A 113 -2.62 4.88 1.90
C VAL A 113 -3.06 3.45 2.15
N PRO A 114 -2.26 2.64 2.87
CA PRO A 114 -2.61 1.28 3.18
C PRO A 114 -3.67 1.24 4.30
N ASP A 115 -4.41 0.15 4.37
CA ASP A 115 -5.35 -0.13 5.45
C ASP A 115 -5.38 -1.62 5.76
N ASN A 116 -5.74 -1.98 6.99
CA ASN A 116 -5.91 -3.37 7.39
C ASN A 116 -7.37 -3.68 7.77
N ARG A 117 -7.86 -4.85 7.37
CA ARG A 117 -9.23 -5.31 7.63
C ARG A 117 -9.37 -5.97 9.00
N TYR A 118 -8.27 -6.16 9.72
CA TYR A 118 -8.28 -6.63 11.11
C TYR A 118 -8.81 -5.60 12.11
N GLY A 119 -8.76 -4.30 11.78
CA GLY A 119 -9.12 -3.25 12.73
C GLY A 119 -8.08 -3.06 13.83
N LYS A 120 -6.82 -3.39 13.53
CA LYS A 120 -5.69 -3.36 14.48
C LYS A 120 -4.74 -2.21 14.15
N LYS A 121 -3.88 -1.88 15.11
CA LYS A 121 -2.67 -1.09 14.83
C LYS A 121 -1.67 -1.91 14.02
N TRP A 122 -0.85 -1.24 13.20
CA TRP A 122 0.14 -1.94 12.35
C TRP A 122 1.20 -2.72 13.13
N ASP A 123 1.48 -2.35 14.38
CA ASP A 123 2.41 -3.06 15.27
C ASP A 123 1.79 -4.29 15.99
N GLU A 124 0.47 -4.47 15.90
CA GLU A 124 -0.25 -5.63 16.43
C GLU A 124 -0.48 -6.73 15.38
N LEU A 125 -0.11 -6.47 14.13
CA LEU A 125 -0.20 -7.41 13.02
C LEU A 125 1.09 -8.21 12.89
N ASN A 126 0.95 -9.49 12.52
CA ASN A 126 2.08 -10.31 12.11
C ASN A 126 2.23 -10.38 10.58
N TYR A 127 3.38 -10.88 10.14
CA TYR A 127 3.73 -11.04 8.71
C TYR A 127 2.67 -11.79 7.88
N LEU A 128 2.11 -12.88 8.41
CA LEU A 128 1.13 -13.71 7.71
C LEU A 128 -0.23 -13.01 7.60
N GLU A 129 -0.64 -12.29 8.64
CA GLU A 129 -1.86 -11.49 8.63
C GLU A 129 -1.81 -10.42 7.52
N ILE A 130 -0.66 -9.74 7.38
CA ILE A 130 -0.47 -8.70 6.36
C ILE A 130 -0.52 -9.31 4.95
N ILE A 131 0.12 -10.45 4.72
CA ILE A 131 0.06 -11.15 3.41
C ILE A 131 -1.39 -11.51 3.07
N ALA A 132 -2.07 -12.22 3.99
CA ALA A 132 -3.46 -12.66 3.77
C ALA A 132 -4.39 -11.47 3.51
N ASP A 133 -4.12 -10.34 4.13
CA ASP A 133 -4.84 -9.10 3.95
C ASP A 133 -4.32 -8.26 2.78
N ILE A 134 -4.03 -8.92 1.65
CA ILE A 134 -3.62 -8.28 0.38
C ILE A 134 -2.50 -7.25 0.55
N ALA A 135 -1.55 -7.54 1.44
CA ALA A 135 -0.44 -6.66 1.80
C ALA A 135 -0.86 -5.27 2.31
N GLY A 136 -2.07 -5.12 2.85
CA GLY A 136 -2.61 -3.83 3.28
C GLY A 136 -3.07 -2.92 2.15
N SER A 137 -3.15 -3.41 0.90
CA SER A 137 -3.60 -2.61 -0.25
C SER A 137 -4.95 -1.94 0.03
N TYR A 138 -5.05 -0.64 -0.26
CA TYR A 138 -6.30 0.11 -0.16
C TYR A 138 -6.40 1.25 -1.18
N ARG A 139 -5.59 2.31 -1.04
CA ARG A 139 -5.59 3.45 -1.96
C ARG A 139 -4.19 3.87 -2.38
N VAL A 140 -4.09 4.33 -3.62
CA VAL A 140 -2.91 5.01 -4.14
C VAL A 140 -3.37 6.34 -4.71
N VAL A 141 -2.78 7.44 -4.30
CA VAL A 141 -3.02 8.76 -4.91
C VAL A 141 -1.86 9.06 -5.84
N VAL A 142 -2.14 9.25 -7.11
CA VAL A 142 -1.13 9.46 -8.16
C VAL A 142 -1.13 10.93 -8.57
N GLY A 143 0.05 11.55 -8.47
CA GLY A 143 0.30 12.92 -8.90
C GLY A 143 0.95 13.01 -10.26
N ASP A 144 1.80 14.01 -10.43
CA ASP A 144 2.45 14.31 -11.69
C ASP A 144 3.50 13.26 -12.08
N GLU A 145 3.73 13.14 -13.39
CA GLU A 145 4.86 12.36 -13.93
C GLU A 145 6.19 12.99 -13.48
N LEU A 146 7.10 12.16 -13.00
CA LEU A 146 8.45 12.53 -12.59
C LEU A 146 9.27 13.01 -13.80
N GLN A 147 9.82 14.22 -13.71
CA GLN A 147 10.77 14.73 -14.71
C GLN A 147 12.17 14.11 -14.55
N SER A 148 12.48 13.61 -13.35
CA SER A 148 13.73 12.95 -13.01
C SER A 148 13.48 11.86 -11.97
N PHE A 149 14.22 10.76 -12.08
CA PHE A 149 14.22 9.68 -11.08
C PHE A 149 15.29 9.87 -9.99
N GLU A 150 15.86 11.07 -9.94
CA GLU A 150 16.86 11.51 -8.98
C GLU A 150 16.51 12.93 -8.53
N GLY A 151 16.45 13.15 -7.22
CA GLY A 151 16.11 14.46 -6.68
C GLY A 151 15.88 14.46 -5.17
N GLU A 152 15.81 15.67 -4.63
CA GLU A 152 15.32 15.91 -3.27
C GLU A 152 13.81 15.69 -3.24
N VAL A 153 13.36 15.01 -2.19
CA VAL A 153 11.95 14.73 -1.92
C VAL A 153 11.56 15.52 -0.68
N VAL A 154 10.46 16.25 -0.74
CA VAL A 154 9.91 17.03 0.38
C VAL A 154 8.47 16.61 0.62
N LEU A 155 8.16 16.17 1.84
CA LEU A 155 6.80 15.92 2.30
C LEU A 155 6.43 16.97 3.34
N GLU A 156 5.32 17.66 3.10
CA GLU A 156 4.74 18.62 4.02
C GLU A 156 3.34 18.16 4.48
N GLY A 157 2.98 18.50 5.71
CA GLY A 157 1.67 18.24 6.27
C GLY A 157 1.48 18.93 7.63
N PRO A 158 0.38 18.68 8.36
CA PRO A 158 0.14 19.29 9.66
C PRO A 158 1.28 18.99 10.65
N ASN A 159 2.03 20.02 11.03
CA ASN A 159 3.22 19.93 11.90
C ASN A 159 4.30 18.95 11.39
N LEU A 160 4.34 18.71 10.08
CA LEU A 160 5.22 17.74 9.44
C LEU A 160 6.01 18.41 8.31
N LEU A 161 7.33 18.25 8.35
CA LEU A 161 8.22 18.56 7.25
C LEU A 161 9.30 17.48 7.20
N LEU A 162 9.24 16.59 6.21
CA LEU A 162 10.25 15.58 5.96
C LEU A 162 10.97 15.87 4.66
N LYS A 163 12.29 15.67 4.67
CA LYS A 163 13.14 15.81 3.50
C LYS A 163 13.99 14.56 3.32
N GLY A 164 14.23 14.21 2.08
CA GLY A 164 15.05 13.06 1.72
C GLY A 164 15.42 13.09 0.25
N LYS A 165 15.80 11.93 -0.28
CA LYS A 165 16.18 11.78 -1.69
C LYS A 165 15.70 10.44 -2.21
N ILE A 166 15.37 10.39 -3.49
CA ILE A 166 15.04 9.14 -4.17
C ILE A 166 16.27 8.22 -4.14
N ASN A 167 16.05 6.96 -3.73
CA ASN A 167 17.02 5.88 -3.89
C ASN A 167 16.65 5.07 -5.14
N SER A 168 17.11 5.54 -6.30
CA SER A 168 16.77 4.97 -7.61
C SER A 168 17.17 3.50 -7.74
N ASP A 169 18.32 3.10 -7.16
CA ASP A 169 18.79 1.71 -7.17
C ASP A 169 17.87 0.77 -6.37
N LYS A 170 17.32 1.22 -5.24
CA LYS A 170 16.28 0.47 -4.51
C LYS A 170 15.03 0.32 -5.38
N LEU A 171 14.55 1.41 -5.96
CA LEU A 171 13.30 1.40 -6.73
C LEU A 171 13.40 0.54 -8.01
N ARG A 172 14.52 0.59 -8.73
CA ARG A 172 14.76 -0.25 -9.92
C ARG A 172 14.78 -1.74 -9.60
N ARG A 173 15.41 -2.13 -8.49
CA ARG A 173 15.38 -3.53 -8.01
C ARG A 173 13.95 -3.97 -7.67
N ASN A 174 13.17 -3.09 -7.06
CA ASN A 174 11.77 -3.36 -6.74
C ASN A 174 10.92 -3.47 -8.01
N GLU A 175 11.16 -2.64 -9.01
CA GLU A 175 10.52 -2.71 -10.32
C GLU A 175 10.78 -4.06 -11.01
N GLU A 176 12.02 -4.54 -11.04
CA GLU A 176 12.37 -5.86 -11.59
C GLU A 176 11.61 -6.99 -10.88
N LEU A 177 11.57 -6.96 -9.54
CA LEU A 177 10.82 -7.94 -8.76
C LEU A 177 9.33 -7.90 -9.08
N LEU A 178 8.74 -6.71 -9.20
CA LEU A 178 7.33 -6.53 -9.49
C LEU A 178 6.96 -6.88 -10.94
N LYS A 179 7.83 -6.61 -11.92
CA LYS A 179 7.63 -7.04 -13.32
C LYS A 179 7.55 -8.56 -13.46
N SER A 180 8.20 -9.32 -12.59
CA SER A 180 8.04 -10.78 -12.55
C SER A 180 6.64 -11.24 -12.11
N LYS A 181 5.88 -10.37 -11.43
CA LYS A 181 4.52 -10.62 -10.91
C LYS A 181 3.43 -10.00 -11.79
N ALA A 182 3.69 -8.82 -12.35
CA ALA A 182 2.79 -8.06 -13.20
C ALA A 182 3.58 -7.40 -14.34
N PRO A 183 3.94 -8.16 -15.40
CA PRO A 183 4.86 -7.68 -16.45
C PRO A 183 4.33 -6.46 -17.20
N ASP A 184 3.00 -6.39 -17.39
CA ASP A 184 2.31 -5.32 -18.13
C ASP A 184 1.47 -4.42 -17.20
N GLY A 185 1.59 -4.59 -15.88
CA GLY A 185 0.77 -3.87 -14.89
C GLY A 185 1.44 -2.60 -14.38
N CYS A 186 0.65 -1.74 -13.73
CA CYS A 186 1.21 -0.66 -12.93
C CYS A 186 1.91 -1.21 -11.68
N LEU A 187 2.93 -0.51 -11.18
CA LEU A 187 3.78 -0.96 -10.08
C LEU A 187 3.90 0.13 -9.03
N LEU A 188 3.78 -0.24 -7.76
CA LEU A 188 4.05 0.66 -6.64
C LEU A 188 5.36 0.22 -5.97
N LEU A 189 6.40 1.03 -6.14
CA LEU A 189 7.80 0.61 -6.07
C LEU A 189 8.41 0.62 -4.67
N GLY A 190 7.63 0.99 -3.65
CA GLY A 190 8.07 1.10 -2.27
C GLY A 190 8.45 2.52 -1.87
N THR A 191 8.53 2.71 -0.56
CA THR A 191 8.71 4.02 0.06
C THR A 191 9.99 4.78 -0.33
N ILE A 192 9.86 6.09 -0.52
CA ILE A 192 10.95 7.04 -0.78
C ILE A 192 11.26 7.97 0.40
N LEU A 193 10.38 8.02 1.39
CA LEU A 193 10.55 8.68 2.68
C LEU A 193 10.02 7.79 3.81
N PRO A 194 10.31 8.10 5.09
CA PRO A 194 9.69 7.40 6.21
C PRO A 194 8.16 7.43 6.13
N ILE A 195 7.54 6.34 6.56
CA ILE A 195 6.08 6.22 6.70
C ILE A 195 5.62 7.21 7.77
N VAL A 196 4.52 7.93 7.51
CA VAL A 196 4.00 8.93 8.43
C VAL A 196 2.64 8.54 8.99
N LYS A 197 2.43 8.82 10.28
CA LYS A 197 1.11 8.82 10.89
C LYS A 197 0.39 10.09 10.45
N VAL A 198 -0.86 9.95 10.02
CA VAL A 198 -1.65 11.07 9.49
C VAL A 198 -2.73 11.51 10.45
N SER A 199 -3.00 12.82 10.43
CA SER A 199 -4.14 13.48 11.07
C SER A 199 -4.96 14.20 10.00
N GLU A 200 -6.10 14.75 10.37
CA GLU A 200 -6.90 15.59 9.46
C GLU A 200 -6.04 16.75 8.94
N GLY A 201 -6.14 17.02 7.64
CA GLY A 201 -5.42 18.10 6.97
C GLY A 201 -4.83 17.71 5.62
N HIS A 202 -4.14 18.69 5.04
CA HIS A 202 -3.54 18.61 3.71
C HIS A 202 -2.10 18.10 3.78
N TYR A 203 -1.76 17.16 2.90
CA TYR A 203 -0.40 16.66 2.73
C TYR A 203 0.04 16.82 1.28
N SER A 204 1.27 17.30 1.10
CA SER A 204 1.89 17.46 -0.22
C SER A 204 3.24 16.77 -0.26
N LEU A 205 3.53 16.11 -1.38
CA LEU A 205 4.82 15.51 -1.65
C LEU A 205 5.33 16.06 -2.97
N GLU A 206 6.52 16.64 -2.92
CA GLU A 206 7.21 17.20 -4.07
C GLU A 206 8.53 16.47 -4.30
N CYS A 207 8.79 16.12 -5.54
CA CYS A 207 10.13 15.77 -6.00
C CYS A 207 10.30 16.21 -7.42
N CYS A 208 11.50 16.65 -7.76
CA CYS A 208 11.96 16.54 -9.13
C CYS A 208 11.10 17.36 -10.14
N GLY A 209 10.45 18.44 -9.69
CA GLY A 209 9.52 19.24 -10.50
C GLY A 209 8.09 18.70 -10.60
N SER A 210 7.75 17.68 -9.81
CA SER A 210 6.46 16.98 -9.80
C SER A 210 5.85 17.00 -8.40
N LYS A 211 4.51 17.00 -8.32
CA LYS A 211 3.78 17.06 -7.06
C LYS A 211 2.64 16.04 -6.97
N VAL A 212 2.38 15.56 -5.76
CA VAL A 212 1.13 14.89 -5.39
C VAL A 212 0.60 15.48 -4.09
N GLU A 213 -0.71 15.60 -4.01
CA GLU A 213 -1.46 16.17 -2.89
C GLU A 213 -2.58 15.23 -2.49
N ILE A 214 -2.87 15.21 -1.18
CA ILE A 214 -3.95 14.43 -0.59
C ILE A 214 -4.50 15.17 0.62
N ASP A 215 -5.82 15.15 0.78
CA ASP A 215 -6.48 15.65 1.99
C ASP A 215 -7.00 14.49 2.83
N PHE A 216 -6.74 14.54 4.13
CA PHE A 216 -7.38 13.65 5.10
C PHE A 216 -8.51 14.39 5.81
N ILE A 217 -9.71 13.83 5.77
CA ILE A 217 -10.97 14.36 6.31
C ILE A 217 -11.67 13.40 7.28
#